data_AF-A0A662PXS2-F1
#
_entry.id   AF-A0A662PXS2-F1
#
_cell.length_a   1.000
_cell.length_b   1.000
_cell.length_c   1.000
_cell.angle_alpha   90.00
_cell.angle_beta   90.00
_cell.angle_gamma   90.00
#
_symmetry.space_group_name_H-M   'P 1'
#
loop_
_entity.id
_entity.type
_entity.pdbx_description
1 polymer ?
#
loop_
_entity_poly.entity_id
_entity_poly.type
_entity_poly.pdbx_seq_one_letter_code
_entity_poly.pdbx_strand_id
1 'polypeptide(L)'
;MGGGVAGAIRRVGGAEIEEEATKHAPVPVGEAIATKAGRLPVKHVIHAPTMERPAMRTTPEKVAKATEAALKCAESLNIRSLAFPGMGTGVGGVPPEEAAKVMMEATKRHIDEGTGIEQITFIGFDETLTKAFENAAKVVFK
;
A
#
# COMPACT_ATOMS: atom_id res chain seq x y z
N MET A 1 -10.11 3.30 -9.78
CA MET A 1 -10.16 2.53 -8.51
C MET A 1 -11.14 1.38 -8.70
N GLY A 2 -10.77 0.15 -8.32
CA GLY A 2 -11.59 -1.05 -8.55
C GLY A 2 -12.36 -1.53 -7.31
N GLY A 3 -12.55 -2.84 -7.19
CA GLY A 3 -13.12 -3.49 -5.99
C GLY A 3 -12.13 -3.63 -4.82
N GLY A 4 -12.44 -4.51 -3.87
CA GLY A 4 -11.60 -4.77 -2.69
C GLY A 4 -11.42 -3.53 -1.80
N VAL A 5 -10.21 -3.35 -1.25
CA VAL A 5 -9.88 -2.24 -0.35
C VAL A 5 -10.01 -0.88 -1.06
N ALA A 6 -9.59 -0.77 -2.32
CA ALA A 6 -9.74 0.48 -3.09
C ALA A 6 -11.21 0.90 -3.22
N GLY A 7 -12.10 -0.06 -3.49
CA GLY A 7 -13.54 0.18 -3.54
C GLY A 7 -14.13 0.53 -2.16
N ALA A 8 -13.62 -0.08 -1.08
CA ALA A 8 -14.04 0.24 0.28
C ALA A 8 -13.67 1.67 0.68
N ILE A 9 -12.43 2.10 0.38
CA ILE A 9 -11.93 3.46 0.59
C ILE A 9 -12.81 4.46 -0.16
N ARG A 10 -13.06 4.24 -1.47
CA ARG A 10 -13.94 5.11 -2.27
C ARG A 10 -15.35 5.19 -1.70
N ARG A 11 -15.94 4.05 -1.31
CA ARG A 11 -17.32 4.00 -0.82
C ARG A 11 -17.53 4.88 0.41
N VAL A 12 -16.59 4.85 1.36
CA VAL A 12 -16.68 5.65 2.58
C VAL A 12 -16.21 7.08 2.34
N GLY A 13 -15.04 7.24 1.71
CA GLY A 13 -14.38 8.52 1.50
C GLY A 13 -14.99 9.43 0.44
N GLY A 14 -15.73 8.87 -0.53
CA GLY A 14 -16.38 9.62 -1.60
C GLY A 14 -15.74 9.43 -2.97
N ALA A 15 -16.51 9.78 -4.01
CA ALA A 15 -16.08 9.68 -5.40
C ALA A 15 -14.92 10.64 -5.74
N GLU A 16 -14.81 11.76 -5.03
CA GLU A 16 -13.75 12.76 -5.19
C GLU A 16 -12.34 12.17 -5.08
N ILE A 17 -12.13 11.13 -4.27
CA ILE A 17 -10.85 10.42 -4.17
C ILE A 17 -10.48 9.78 -5.52
N GLU A 18 -11.46 9.15 -6.18
CA GLU A 18 -11.25 8.52 -7.49
C GLU A 18 -11.16 9.55 -8.61
N GLU A 19 -11.95 10.61 -8.54
CA GLU A 19 -11.90 11.70 -9.51
C GLU A 19 -10.54 12.41 -9.50
N GLU A 20 -9.95 12.60 -8.32
CA GLU A 20 -8.60 13.13 -8.18
C GLU A 20 -7.56 12.11 -8.68
N ALA A 21 -7.62 10.86 -8.24
CA ALA A 21 -6.67 9.82 -8.64
C ALA A 21 -6.65 9.58 -10.16
N THR A 22 -7.82 9.62 -10.81
CA THR A 22 -7.96 9.41 -12.26
C THR A 22 -7.25 10.50 -13.08
N LYS A 23 -7.12 11.73 -12.56
CA LYS A 23 -6.37 12.80 -13.23
C LYS A 23 -4.87 12.52 -13.33
N HIS A 24 -4.37 11.64 -12.47
CA HIS A 24 -2.97 11.20 -12.47
C HIS A 24 -2.76 9.85 -13.17
N ALA A 25 -3.82 9.24 -13.71
CA ALA A 25 -3.72 7.96 -14.39
C ALA A 25 -3.14 8.11 -15.82
N PRO A 26 -2.38 7.11 -16.32
CA PRO A 26 -1.98 5.89 -15.63
C PRO A 26 -0.81 6.12 -14.66
N VAL A 27 -0.86 5.48 -13.50
CA VAL A 27 0.29 5.39 -12.57
C VAL A 27 0.95 4.02 -12.79
N PRO A 28 2.24 3.96 -13.14
CA PRO A 28 2.93 2.69 -13.34
C PRO A 28 3.30 2.01 -12.01
N VAL A 29 3.55 0.70 -12.06
CA VAL A 29 4.07 -0.03 -10.89
C VAL A 29 5.45 0.51 -10.51
N GLY A 30 5.64 0.83 -9.24
CA GLY A 30 6.86 1.48 -8.74
C GLY A 30 6.75 3.00 -8.62
N GLU A 31 5.60 3.56 -8.98
CA GLU A 31 5.23 4.95 -8.67
C GLU A 31 3.99 4.98 -7.78
N ALA A 32 3.78 6.11 -7.10
CA ALA A 32 2.62 6.34 -6.26
C ALA A 32 2.24 7.82 -6.30
N ILE A 33 0.95 8.09 -6.19
CA ILE A 33 0.40 9.45 -6.06
C ILE A 33 -0.44 9.54 -4.81
N ALA A 34 -0.55 10.72 -4.21
CA ALA A 34 -1.45 10.97 -3.10
C ALA A 34 -2.62 11.84 -3.56
N THR A 35 -3.80 11.57 -3.02
CA THR A 35 -4.97 12.42 -3.16
C THR A 35 -5.43 12.89 -1.79
N LYS A 36 -6.37 13.85 -1.76
CA LYS A 36 -7.17 14.05 -0.55
C LYS A 36 -7.94 12.77 -0.19
N ALA A 37 -8.33 12.66 1.07
CA ALA A 37 -9.03 11.48 1.60
C ALA A 37 -10.56 11.62 1.64
N GLY A 38 -11.09 12.70 1.06
CA GLY A 38 -12.50 13.06 1.12
C GLY A 38 -13.06 13.05 2.53
N ARG A 39 -14.07 12.21 2.79
CA ARG A 39 -14.74 12.07 4.09
C ARG A 39 -14.02 11.19 5.10
N LEU A 40 -12.91 10.54 4.73
CA LEU A 40 -12.18 9.68 5.67
C LEU A 40 -11.52 10.53 6.75
N PRO A 41 -11.40 10.03 7.99
CA PRO A 41 -10.74 10.72 9.10
C PRO A 41 -9.19 10.64 8.99
N VAL A 42 -8.65 10.81 7.78
CA VAL A 42 -7.21 10.80 7.48
C VAL A 42 -6.89 11.92 6.51
N LYS A 43 -5.61 12.30 6.39
CA LYS A 43 -5.20 13.44 5.55
C LYS A 43 -5.14 13.10 4.06
N HIS A 44 -4.60 11.93 3.74
CA HIS A 44 -4.32 11.53 2.37
C HIS A 44 -4.68 10.06 2.12
N VAL A 45 -4.93 9.74 0.86
CA VAL A 45 -4.93 8.36 0.34
C VAL A 45 -3.81 8.26 -0.67
N ILE A 46 -2.86 7.34 -0.44
CA ILE A 46 -1.76 7.06 -1.37
C ILE A 46 -2.17 5.90 -2.27
N HIS A 47 -2.11 6.12 -3.57
CA HIS A 47 -2.47 5.15 -4.62
C HIS A 47 -1.18 4.60 -5.23
N ALA A 48 -0.86 3.35 -4.90
CA ALA A 48 0.32 2.65 -5.38
C ALA A 48 -0.10 1.34 -6.09
N PRO A 49 -0.13 1.30 -7.43
CA PRO A 49 -0.58 0.13 -8.16
C PRO A 49 0.43 -1.01 -8.06
N THR A 50 -0.06 -2.21 -7.74
CA THR A 50 0.72 -3.45 -7.84
C THR A 50 0.58 -4.12 -9.20
N MET A 51 -0.30 -3.62 -10.08
CA MET A 51 -0.62 -4.22 -11.38
C MET A 51 -0.46 -3.19 -12.49
N GLU A 52 -0.04 -3.63 -13.68
CA GLU A 52 0.05 -2.77 -14.85
C GLU A 52 -1.32 -2.51 -15.50
N ARG A 53 -2.25 -3.45 -15.33
CA ARG A 53 -3.62 -3.37 -15.84
C ARG A 53 -4.61 -3.80 -14.75
N PRO A 54 -5.83 -3.24 -14.73
CA PRO A 54 -6.86 -3.69 -13.80
C PRO A 54 -7.12 -5.19 -13.91
N ALA A 55 -7.34 -5.82 -12.75
CA ALA A 55 -7.76 -7.22 -12.61
C ALA A 55 -6.79 -8.29 -13.17
N MET A 56 -5.49 -8.01 -13.23
CA MET A 56 -4.47 -9.01 -13.60
C MET A 56 -3.73 -9.57 -12.38
N ARG A 57 -3.12 -10.75 -12.55
CA ARG A 57 -2.17 -11.29 -11.58
C ARG A 57 -0.96 -10.37 -11.42
N THR A 58 -0.38 -10.35 -10.22
CA THR A 58 0.86 -9.63 -9.94
C THR A 58 1.90 -10.56 -9.30
N THR A 59 3.08 -10.01 -9.02
CA THR A 59 4.21 -10.75 -8.44
C THR A 59 4.71 -10.06 -7.16
N PRO A 60 5.39 -10.79 -6.26
CA PRO A 60 5.99 -10.20 -5.07
C PRO A 60 6.91 -9.00 -5.37
N GLU A 61 7.65 -9.02 -6.49
CA GLU A 61 8.54 -7.91 -6.87
C GLU A 61 7.75 -6.63 -7.18
N LYS A 62 6.58 -6.75 -7.82
CA LYS A 62 5.69 -5.63 -8.09
C LYS A 62 5.04 -5.10 -6.80
N VAL A 63 4.73 -5.99 -5.85
CA VAL A 63 4.27 -5.62 -4.50
C VAL A 63 5.34 -4.84 -3.75
N ALA A 64 6.60 -5.28 -3.79
CA ALA A 64 7.73 -4.58 -3.20
C ALA A 64 7.86 -3.16 -3.77
N LYS A 65 7.90 -3.04 -5.10
CA LYS A 65 7.98 -1.75 -5.81
C LYS A 65 6.85 -0.79 -5.44
N ALA A 66 5.61 -1.27 -5.37
CA ALA A 66 4.47 -0.45 -4.96
C ALA A 66 4.58 0.01 -3.50
N THR A 67 5.07 -0.86 -2.61
CA THR A 67 5.28 -0.52 -1.20
C THR A 67 6.36 0.55 -1.04
N GLU A 68 7.50 0.39 -1.72
CA GLU A 68 8.59 1.39 -1.74
C GLU A 68 8.11 2.73 -2.31
N ALA A 69 7.29 2.70 -3.37
CA ALA A 69 6.72 3.91 -3.96
C ALA A 69 5.79 4.65 -2.98
N ALA A 70 4.95 3.91 -2.26
CA ALA A 70 4.04 4.49 -1.27
C ALA A 70 4.81 5.13 -0.09
N LEU A 71 5.87 4.48 0.38
CA LEU A 71 6.76 5.03 1.43
C LEU A 71 7.43 6.32 0.97
N LYS A 72 8.02 6.33 -0.23
CA LYS A 72 8.63 7.54 -0.82
C LYS A 72 7.62 8.67 -1.02
N CYS A 73 6.39 8.36 -1.42
CA CYS A 73 5.31 9.33 -1.54
C CYS A 73 4.89 9.90 -0.17
N ALA A 74 4.88 9.08 0.88
CA ALA A 74 4.59 9.55 2.23
C ALA A 74 5.69 10.50 2.75
N GLU A 75 6.96 10.16 2.53
CA GLU A 75 8.11 11.00 2.87
C GLU A 75 8.08 12.36 2.18
N SER A 76 7.83 12.40 0.87
CA SER A 76 7.78 13.66 0.12
C SER A 76 6.68 14.61 0.59
N LEU A 77 5.66 14.07 1.27
CA LEU A 77 4.55 14.81 1.88
C LEU A 77 4.73 15.04 3.39
N ASN A 78 5.87 14.68 3.97
CA ASN A 78 6.16 14.75 5.41
C ASN A 78 5.09 14.05 6.27
N ILE A 79 4.55 12.93 5.78
CA ILE A 79 3.58 12.11 6.51
C ILE A 79 4.33 11.29 7.57
N ARG A 80 3.89 11.40 8.83
CA ARG A 80 4.55 10.72 9.97
C ARG A 80 3.92 9.37 10.33
N SER A 81 2.72 9.09 9.84
CA SER A 81 1.99 7.85 10.15
C SER A 81 1.31 7.30 8.90
N LEU A 82 1.52 6.03 8.59
CA LEU A 82 1.02 5.37 7.39
C LEU A 82 0.41 4.00 7.71
N ALA A 83 -0.66 3.62 7.00
CA ALA A 83 -1.26 2.29 7.12
C ALA A 83 -1.30 1.59 5.75
N PHE A 84 -0.88 0.33 5.71
CA PHE A 84 -0.89 -0.51 4.52
C PHE A 84 -1.90 -1.65 4.66
N PRO A 85 -2.76 -1.90 3.66
CA PRO A 85 -3.47 -3.17 3.56
C PRO A 85 -2.55 -4.28 3.00
N GLY A 86 -3.04 -5.51 2.89
CA GLY A 86 -2.38 -6.54 2.07
C GLY A 86 -2.28 -6.15 0.60
N MET A 87 -1.10 -5.74 0.15
CA MET A 87 -0.87 -5.30 -1.23
C MET A 87 -0.67 -6.51 -2.15
N GLY A 88 -1.47 -6.60 -3.23
CA GLY A 88 -1.35 -7.67 -4.23
C GLY A 88 -1.96 -9.03 -3.84
N THR A 89 -2.47 -9.19 -2.62
CA THR A 89 -3.00 -10.47 -2.10
C THR A 89 -4.42 -10.80 -2.58
N GLY A 90 -5.21 -9.79 -2.97
CA GLY A 90 -6.55 -9.97 -3.50
C GLY A 90 -6.55 -10.44 -4.96
N VAL A 91 -7.08 -9.62 -5.87
CA VAL A 91 -7.15 -9.95 -7.31
C VAL A 91 -5.76 -10.27 -7.92
N GLY A 92 -4.69 -9.72 -7.34
CA GLY A 92 -3.31 -9.98 -7.78
C GLY A 92 -2.84 -11.39 -7.43
N GLY A 93 -3.44 -11.97 -6.39
CA GLY A 93 -3.29 -13.32 -5.90
C GLY A 93 -1.86 -13.74 -5.52
N VAL A 94 -1.03 -12.78 -5.11
CA VAL A 94 0.21 -13.08 -4.42
C VAL A 94 -0.13 -13.73 -3.06
N PRO A 95 0.50 -14.86 -2.69
CA PRO A 95 0.27 -15.47 -1.38
C PRO A 95 0.50 -14.48 -0.23
N PRO A 96 -0.32 -14.48 0.83
CA PRO A 96 -0.18 -13.56 1.96
C PRO A 96 1.22 -13.52 2.56
N GLU A 97 1.88 -14.68 2.68
CA GLU A 97 3.23 -14.82 3.24
C GLU A 97 4.29 -14.15 2.37
N GLU A 98 4.19 -14.33 1.04
CA GLU A 98 5.12 -13.70 0.09
C GLU A 98 4.91 -12.19 0.04
N ALA A 99 3.66 -11.72 -0.01
CA ALA A 99 3.33 -10.31 0.03
C ALA A 99 3.81 -9.65 1.34
N ALA A 100 3.51 -10.26 2.49
CA ALA A 100 3.94 -9.76 3.78
C ALA A 100 5.47 -9.66 3.88
N LYS A 101 6.19 -10.69 3.42
CA LYS A 101 7.66 -10.70 3.40
C LYS A 101 8.21 -9.51 2.62
N VAL A 102 7.82 -9.35 1.35
CA VAL A 102 8.38 -8.29 0.49
C VAL A 102 7.97 -6.89 0.94
N MET A 103 6.76 -6.73 1.51
CA MET A 103 6.31 -5.46 2.10
C MET A 103 7.14 -5.08 3.33
N MET A 104 7.44 -6.04 4.20
CA MET A 104 8.27 -5.81 5.39
C MET A 104 9.72 -5.53 5.01
N GLU A 105 10.29 -6.26 4.05
CA GLU A 105 11.65 -6.02 3.55
C GLU A 105 11.79 -4.63 2.93
N ALA A 106 10.84 -4.21 2.09
CA ALA A 106 10.77 -2.85 1.54
C ALA A 106 10.71 -1.78 2.64
N THR A 107 9.90 -2.03 3.67
CA THR A 107 9.74 -1.11 4.80
C THR A 107 11.01 -1.01 5.64
N LYS A 108 11.66 -2.15 5.93
CA LYS A 108 12.94 -2.16 6.64
C LYS A 108 14.01 -1.41 5.86
N ARG A 109 14.12 -1.66 4.55
CA ARG A 109 15.08 -0.94 3.70
C ARG A 109 14.87 0.58 3.79
N HIS A 110 13.62 1.01 3.71
CA HIS A 110 13.27 2.42 3.82
C HIS A 110 13.62 3.03 5.18
N ILE A 111 13.38 2.28 6.27
CA ILE A 111 13.76 2.71 7.63
C ILE A 111 15.28 2.81 7.76
N ASP A 112 16.02 1.81 7.26
CA ASP A 112 17.49 1.75 7.32
C ASP A 112 18.14 2.88 6.49
N GLU A 113 17.48 3.37 5.43
CA GLU A 113 17.88 4.54 4.64
C GLU A 113 17.63 5.89 5.36
N GLY A 114 16.86 5.87 6.45
CA GLY A 114 16.41 7.06 7.18
C GLY A 114 15.03 7.53 6.71
N THR A 115 14.11 7.68 7.66
CA THR A 115 12.70 8.01 7.41
C THR A 115 12.21 9.02 8.44
N GLY A 116 11.35 9.95 8.02
CA GLY A 116 10.58 10.84 8.89
C GLY A 116 9.26 10.22 9.36
N ILE A 117 8.92 9.02 8.87
CA ILE A 117 7.74 8.26 9.31
C ILE A 117 8.01 7.67 10.70
N GLU A 118 7.16 8.04 11.66
CA GLU A 118 7.24 7.60 13.05
C GLU A 118 6.45 6.30 13.29
N GLN A 119 5.42 6.02 12.48
CA GLN A 119 4.57 4.83 12.63
C GLN A 119 4.11 4.26 11.29
N ILE A 120 4.33 2.96 11.09
CA ILE A 120 3.78 2.19 9.95
C ILE A 120 2.93 1.05 10.50
N THR A 121 1.68 0.97 10.07
CA THR A 121 0.74 -0.08 10.51
C THR A 121 0.33 -0.96 9.33
N PHE A 122 0.51 -2.28 9.46
CA PHE A 122 0.04 -3.24 8.48
C PHE A 122 -1.31 -3.82 8.91
N ILE A 123 -2.31 -3.68 8.06
CA ILE A 123 -3.69 -4.08 8.33
C ILE A 123 -3.98 -5.38 7.59
N GLY A 124 -4.04 -6.48 8.35
CA GLY A 124 -4.56 -7.75 7.86
C GLY A 124 -6.09 -7.68 7.76
N PHE A 125 -6.65 -7.98 6.59
CA PHE A 125 -8.10 -8.07 6.40
C PHE A 125 -8.70 -9.27 7.15
N ASP A 126 -7.92 -10.34 7.27
CA ASP A 126 -8.25 -11.58 7.96
C ASP A 126 -7.09 -12.06 8.85
N GLU A 127 -7.32 -13.14 9.59
CA GLU A 127 -6.33 -13.72 10.50
C GLU A 127 -5.10 -14.27 9.75
N THR A 128 -5.30 -14.82 8.55
CA THR A 128 -4.22 -15.36 7.71
C THR A 128 -3.22 -14.28 7.34
N LEU A 129 -3.70 -13.17 6.78
CA LEU A 129 -2.84 -12.05 6.40
C LEU A 129 -2.23 -11.35 7.62
N THR A 130 -2.96 -11.28 8.74
CA THR A 130 -2.43 -10.74 10.01
C THR A 130 -1.24 -11.58 10.48
N LYS A 131 -1.37 -12.91 10.54
CA LYS A 131 -0.28 -13.83 10.91
C LYS A 131 0.88 -13.75 9.94
N ALA A 132 0.62 -13.59 8.64
CA ALA A 132 1.67 -13.42 7.63
C ALA A 132 2.51 -12.16 7.92
N PHE A 133 1.87 -11.03 8.23
CA PHE A 133 2.58 -9.80 8.62
C PHE A 133 3.35 -9.97 9.93
N GLU A 134 2.76 -10.56 10.97
CA GLU A 134 3.45 -10.80 12.24
C GLU A 134 4.70 -11.67 12.08
N ASN A 135 4.59 -12.76 11.31
CA ASN A 135 5.70 -13.68 11.06
C ASN A 135 6.80 -13.01 10.23
N ALA A 136 6.43 -12.26 9.18
CA ALA A 136 7.39 -11.52 8.37
C ALA A 136 8.12 -10.46 9.21
N ALA A 137 7.40 -9.69 10.04
CA ALA A 137 8.00 -8.68 10.91
C ALA A 137 9.01 -9.30 11.90
N LYS A 138 8.66 -10.43 12.52
CA LYS A 138 9.56 -11.19 13.42
C LYS A 138 10.83 -11.67 12.75
N VAL A 139 10.86 -11.84 11.43
CA VAL A 139 12.04 -12.29 10.68
C VAL A 139 12.86 -11.10 10.20
N VAL A 140 12.20 -10.06 9.69
CA VAL A 140 12.84 -8.91 9.05
C VAL A 140 13.41 -7.92 10.07
N PHE A 141 12.71 -7.64 11.17
CA PHE A 141 13.10 -6.66 12.19
C PHE A 141 13.75 -7.28 13.44
N LYS A 142 14.45 -8.42 13.27
CA LYS A 142 15.27 -8.98 14.35
C LYS A 142 16.46 -8.11 14.68
#